data_AF-A0A8T4KXW0-F1
#
_entry.id   AF-A0A8T4KXW0-F1
#
_cell.length_a   1.000
_cell.length_b   1.000
_cell.length_c   1.000
_cell.angle_alpha   90.00
_cell.angle_beta   90.00
_cell.angle_gamma   90.00
#
_symmetry.space_group_name_H-M   'P 1'
#
loop_
_entity.id
_entity.type
_entity.pdbx_description
1 polymer ?
#
loop_
_entity_poly.entity_id
_entity_poly.type
_entity_poly.pdbx_seq_one_letter_code
_entity_poly.pdbx_strand_id
1 'polypeptide(L)' 'MRILLTGTPGVGKTSIARVLARKLKYRLINEYSFAVENGIGEWDAEEEALG' A
#
# COMPACT_ATOMS: atom_id res chain seq x y z
N MET A 1 -3.85 9.50 -13.80
CA MET A 1 -3.91 10.39 -12.62
C MET A 1 -3.03 9.79 -11.52
N ARG A 2 -2.21 10.60 -10.83
CA ARG A 2 -1.40 10.15 -9.69
C ARG A 2 -1.86 10.92 -8.45
N ILE A 3 -2.12 10.22 -7.34
CA ILE A 3 -2.63 10.80 -6.09
C ILE A 3 -1.69 10.35 -4.97
N LEU A 4 -1.22 11.30 -4.16
CA LEU A 4 -0.43 11.05 -2.95
C LEU A 4 -1.25 11.50 -1.73
N LEU A 5 -1.42 10.62 -0.75
CA LEU A 5 -2.12 10.92 0.50
C LEU A 5 -1.10 10.98 1.65
N THR A 6 -0.93 12.16 2.25
CA THR A 6 0.00 12.38 3.36
C THR A 6 -0.74 12.81 4.63
N GLY A 7 -0.06 12.80 5.77
CA GLY A 7 -0.63 13.12 7.08
C GLY A 7 -0.06 12.23 8.18
N THR A 8 -0.24 12.61 9.44
CA THR A 8 0.28 11.88 10.61
C THR A 8 -0.31 10.45 10.70
N PRO A 9 0.38 9.50 11.36
CA PRO A 9 -0.18 8.16 11.61
C PRO A 9 -1.56 8.22 12.27
N GLY A 10 -2.46 7.31 11.90
CA GLY A 10 -3.81 7.24 12.49
C GLY A 10 -4.90 8.16 11.89
N VAL A 11 -4.57 9.13 11.04
CA VAL A 11 -5.56 10.10 10.50
C VAL A 11 -6.49 9.56 9.39
N GLY A 12 -6.48 8.25 9.11
CA GLY A 12 -7.44 7.64 8.17
C GLY A 12 -7.06 7.67 6.69
N LYS A 13 -5.78 7.92 6.34
CA LYS A 13 -5.28 7.91 4.94
C LYS A 13 -5.64 6.62 4.18
N THR A 14 -5.50 5.46 4.83
CA THR A 14 -5.86 4.16 4.25
C THR A 14 -7.37 4.03 4.00
N SER A 15 -8.18 4.58 4.91
CA SER A 15 -9.64 4.57 4.80
C SER A 15 -10.09 5.39 3.59
N ILE A 16 -9.54 6.59 3.40
CA ILE A 16 -9.91 7.43 2.25
C ILE A 16 -9.39 6.85 0.92
N ALA A 17 -8.20 6.25 0.89
CA ALA A 17 -7.69 5.53 -0.28
C ALA A 17 -8.67 4.45 -0.77
N ARG A 18 -9.25 3.68 0.16
CA ARG A 18 -10.23 2.63 -0.14
C ARG A 18 -11.54 3.18 -0.70
N VAL A 19 -12.02 4.31 -0.17
CA VAL A 19 -13.24 4.97 -0.69
C VAL A 19 -12.99 5.55 -2.07
N LEU A 20 -11.87 6.24 -2.27
CA LEU A 20 -11.47 6.81 -3.56
C LEU A 20 -11.35 5.73 -4.63
N ALA A 21 -10.67 4.61 -4.32
CA ALA A 21 -10.54 3.49 -5.24
C ALA A 21 -11.91 2.97 -5.70
N ARG A 22 -12.87 2.78 -4.78
CA ARG A 22 -14.23 2.34 -5.14
C ARG A 22 -14.97 3.36 -6.01
N LYS A 23 -14.91 4.65 -5.65
CA LYS A 23 -15.63 5.71 -6.38
C LYS A 23 -15.07 5.95 -7.78
N LEU A 24 -13.75 5.87 -7.92
CA LEU A 24 -13.05 6.07 -9.19
C LEU A 24 -12.89 4.77 -9.99
N LYS A 25 -13.42 3.65 -9.49
CA LYS A 25 -13.26 2.30 -10.08
C LYS A 25 -11.79 1.92 -10.30
N TYR A 26 -10.92 2.27 -9.34
CA TYR A 26 -9.52 1.87 -9.33
C TYR A 26 -9.32 0.59 -8.51
N ARG A 27 -8.33 -0.21 -8.92
CA ARG A 27 -7.84 -1.33 -8.10
C ARG A 27 -7.00 -0.76 -6.96
N LEU A 28 -7.40 -1.06 -5.73
CA LEU A 28 -6.57 -0.81 -4.56
C LEU A 28 -5.54 -1.94 -4.45
N ILE A 29 -4.27 -1.60 -4.37
CA ILE A 29 -3.17 -2.55 -4.24
C ILE A 29 -2.48 -2.29 -2.91
N ASN A 30 -2.32 -3.34 -2.09
CA ASN A 30 -1.37 -3.33 -0.99
C ASN A 30 -0.05 -3.88 -1.53
N GLU A 31 1.03 -3.14 -1.35
CA GLU A 31 2.34 -3.44 -1.92
C GLU A 31 2.86 -4.81 -1.47
N TYR A 32 2.82 -5.09 -0.17
CA TYR A 32 3.26 -6.37 0.39
C TYR A 32 2.47 -7.55 -0.19
N SER A 33 1.13 -7.50 -0.16
CA SER A 33 0.31 -8.56 -0.71
C SER A 33 0.54 -8.75 -2.21
N PHE A 34 0.72 -7.65 -2.94
CA PHE A 34 1.00 -7.68 -4.37
C PHE A 34 2.35 -8.35 -4.68
N ALA A 35 3.38 -8.02 -3.91
CA ALA A 35 4.71 -8.62 -4.05
C ALA A 35 4.65 -10.14 -3.86
N VAL A 36 4.01 -10.60 -2.78
CA VAL A 36 3.83 -12.02 -2.46
C VAL A 36 3.04 -12.76 -3.55
N GLU A 37 1.90 -12.21 -3.99
CA GLU A 37 1.06 -12.82 -5.03
C GLU A 37 1.77 -13.00 -6.38
N ASN A 38 2.70 -12.10 -6.70
CA ASN A 38 3.39 -12.10 -7.99
C ASN A 38 4.80 -12.70 -7.92
N GLY A 39 5.23 -13.20 -6.75
CA GLY A 39 6.60 -13.69 -6.56
C GLY A 39 7.65 -12.62 -6.83
N ILE A 40 7.33 -11.36 -6.50
CA ILE A 40 8.22 -10.21 -6.70
C ILE A 40 8.94 -9.94 -5.38
N GLY A 41 10.27 -10.11 -5.39
CA GLY A 41 11.14 -9.83 -4.25
C GLY A 41 11.85 -11.09 -3.75
N GLU A 42 12.98 -10.86 -3.09
CA GLU A 42 13.72 -11.88 -2.33
C GLU A 42 13.60 -11.52 -0.85
N TRP A 43 13.62 -12.52 0.01
CA TRP A 43 13.63 -12.28 1.46
C TRP A 43 14.98 -11.65 1.83
N ASP A 44 14.93 -10.42 2.33
CA ASP A 44 16.10 -9.70 2.82
C ASP A 44 16.09 -9.69 4.35
N ALA A 45 17.00 -10.48 4.92
CA ALA A 45 17.17 -10.62 6.37
C ALA A 45 17.55 -9.30 7.07
N GLU A 46 18.23 -8.40 6.36
CA GLU A 46 18.70 -7.13 6.93
C GLU A 46 17.57 -6.10 7.00
N GLU A 47 16.67 -6.09 6.03
CA GLU A 47 15.53 -5.18 6.00
C GLU A 47 14.49 -5.52 7.08
N GLU A 48 14.22 -6.81 7.33
CA GLU A 48 13.30 -7.24 8.39
C GLU A 48 13.84 -6.95 9.80
N ALA A 49 15.16 -6.96 9.98
CA ALA A 49 15.80 -6.59 11.25
C ALA A 49 15.71 -5.08 11.58
N LEU A 50 15.34 -4.25 10.59
CA LEU A 50 15.23 -2.79 10.70
C LEU A 50 13.77 -2.28 10.85
N GLY A 51 12.77 -3.15 10.66
CA GLY A 51 11.32 -2.84 10.74
C GLY A 51 10.72 -3.08 12.12
#